data_AF-A0A497REV6-F1
#
_entry.id   AF-A0A497REV6-F1
#
_cell.length_a   1.000
_cell.length_b   1.000
_cell.length_c   1.000
_cell.angle_alpha   90.00
_cell.angle_beta   90.00
_cell.angle_gamma   90.00
#
_symmetry.space_group_name_H-M   'P 1'
#
loop_
_entity.id
_entity.type
_entity.pdbx_description
1 polymer ?
#
loop_
_entity_poly.entity_id
_entity_poly.type
_entity_poly.pdbx_seq_one_letter_code
_entity_poly.pdbx_strand_id
1 'polypeptide(L)'
;MKCPHCGQFLENTLFRALEPYHTNSKVVITNVDYVLEINNRIQAIIEEKHSNQKIIRGYQLVTLKKIAKCLKVPLYILYSKNGVELYEFDKFQIVRSNPYYSFENQFWLAQSQI
;
A
#
# COMPACT_ATOMS: atom_id res chain seq x y z
N MET A 1 2.27 -0.66 -20.36
CA MET A 1 2.06 -1.48 -21.58
C MET A 1 1.24 -0.67 -22.59
N LYS A 2 1.20 -0.97 -23.89
CA LYS A 2 0.33 -0.23 -24.84
C LYS A 2 -1.02 -0.94 -25.00
N CYS A 3 -2.10 -0.18 -25.06
CA CYS A 3 -3.43 -0.71 -25.32
C CYS A 3 -3.46 -1.34 -26.73
N PRO A 4 -3.82 -2.62 -26.87
CA PRO A 4 -3.88 -3.25 -28.19
C PRO A 4 -5.01 -2.69 -29.08
N HIS A 5 -6.00 -1.99 -28.51
CA HIS A 5 -7.11 -1.40 -29.26
C HIS A 5 -6.86 0.03 -29.78
N CYS A 6 -6.19 0.87 -29.00
CA CYS A 6 -6.01 2.30 -29.36
C CYS A 6 -4.55 2.74 -29.47
N GLY A 7 -3.59 1.84 -29.24
CA GLY A 7 -2.15 2.11 -29.38
C GLY A 7 -1.55 3.07 -28.34
N GLN A 8 -2.39 3.70 -27.50
CA GLN A 8 -1.96 4.57 -26.42
C GLN A 8 -1.29 3.78 -25.30
N PHE A 9 -0.37 4.40 -24.58
CA PHE A 9 0.18 3.79 -23.37
C PHE A 9 -0.94 3.63 -22.34
N LEU A 10 -1.12 2.42 -21.83
CA LEU A 10 -1.86 2.13 -20.60
C LEU A 10 -1.02 2.63 -19.42
N GLU A 11 -0.82 3.94 -19.34
CA GLU A 11 -0.35 4.56 -18.11
C GLU A 11 -1.53 4.63 -17.16
N ASN A 12 -1.71 3.58 -16.37
CA ASN A 12 -2.63 3.67 -15.24
C ASN A 12 -1.99 4.50 -14.12
N THR A 13 -2.82 4.99 -13.21
CA THR A 13 -2.37 5.89 -12.13
C THR A 13 -1.27 5.25 -11.28
N LEU A 14 -1.30 3.92 -11.12
CA LEU A 14 -0.26 3.15 -10.43
C LEU A 14 1.09 3.21 -11.16
N PHE A 15 1.11 3.07 -12.49
CA PHE A 15 2.34 3.18 -13.29
C PHE A 15 3.00 4.55 -13.10
N ARG A 16 2.22 5.64 -13.15
CA ARG A 16 2.73 6.99 -12.85
C ARG A 16 3.23 7.14 -11.40
N ALA A 17 2.56 6.50 -10.45
CA ALA A 17 3.00 6.50 -9.05
C ALA A 17 4.31 5.73 -8.83
N LEU A 18 4.64 4.80 -9.73
CA LEU A 18 5.86 4.01 -9.70
C LEU A 18 7.04 4.67 -10.44
N GLU A 19 6.78 5.71 -11.22
CA GLU A 19 7.77 6.44 -12.02
C GLU A 19 9.05 6.81 -11.23
N PRO A 20 8.96 7.32 -9.98
CA PRO A 20 10.14 7.71 -9.20
C PRO A 20 11.05 6.55 -8.75
N TYR A 21 10.70 5.29 -8.99
CA TYR A 21 11.47 4.12 -8.56
C TYR A 21 12.28 3.45 -9.67
N HIS A 22 12.17 3.90 -10.92
CA HIS A 22 12.79 3.22 -12.07
C HIS A 22 14.32 3.37 -12.17
N THR A 23 14.94 4.36 -11.51
CA THR A 23 16.40 4.64 -11.63
C THR A 23 17.06 4.87 -10.28
N ASN A 24 18.11 4.09 -9.95
CA ASN A 24 18.98 4.22 -8.76
C ASN A 24 18.27 4.28 -7.39
N SER A 25 17.01 3.85 -7.32
CA SER A 25 16.26 3.82 -6.08
C SER A 25 16.72 2.66 -5.21
N LYS A 26 17.16 2.94 -3.97
CA LYS A 26 17.37 1.91 -2.91
C LYS A 26 16.04 1.26 -2.44
N VAL A 27 14.92 1.58 -3.09
CA VAL A 27 13.58 1.12 -2.76
C VAL A 27 13.23 -0.05 -3.66
N VAL A 28 12.97 -1.19 -3.03
CA VAL A 28 12.46 -2.39 -3.68
C VAL A 28 11.02 -2.12 -4.12
N ILE A 29 10.69 -2.40 -5.39
CA ILE A 29 9.30 -2.57 -5.79
C ILE A 29 8.82 -3.84 -5.09
N THR A 30 8.13 -3.67 -3.97
CA THR A 30 7.41 -4.75 -3.31
C THR A 30 6.05 -4.85 -4.00
N ASN A 31 5.50 -6.06 -4.09
CA ASN A 31 4.13 -6.21 -4.55
C ASN A 31 3.19 -5.35 -3.66
N VAL A 32 2.15 -4.82 -4.28
CA VAL A 32 0.99 -4.25 -3.58
C VAL A 32 -0.04 -5.38 -3.52
N ASP A 33 -0.44 -5.80 -2.32
CA ASP A 33 -1.35 -6.95 -2.19
C ASP A 33 -2.73 -6.65 -2.78
N TYR A 34 -3.32 -5.50 -2.47
CA TYR A 34 -4.57 -5.06 -3.09
C TYR A 34 -4.58 -3.58 -3.47
N VAL A 35 -5.29 -3.31 -4.55
CA VAL A 35 -5.67 -1.96 -4.99
C VAL A 35 -7.19 -1.92 -5.02
N LEU A 36 -7.80 -1.02 -4.23
CA LEU A 36 -9.23 -0.77 -4.35
C LEU A 36 -9.44 0.23 -5.48
N GLU A 37 -10.14 -0.19 -6.52
CA GLU A 37 -10.50 0.64 -7.67
C GLU A 37 -12.01 0.79 -7.78
N ILE A 38 -12.48 2.03 -7.92
CA ILE A 38 -13.88 2.34 -8.21
C ILE A 38 -13.92 3.03 -9.58
N ASN A 39 -14.54 2.36 -10.56
CA ASN A 39 -14.52 2.72 -11.97
C ASN A 39 -13.09 2.76 -12.53
N ASN A 40 -12.57 3.96 -12.81
CA ASN A 40 -11.24 4.21 -13.37
C ASN A 40 -10.34 4.98 -12.39
N ARG A 41 -10.64 4.92 -11.09
CA ARG A 41 -9.91 5.63 -10.04
C ARG A 41 -9.49 4.68 -8.93
N ILE A 42 -8.19 4.65 -8.64
CA ILE A 42 -7.66 4.03 -7.43
C ILE A 42 -8.16 4.82 -6.22
N GLN A 43 -8.77 4.12 -5.28
CA GLN A 43 -9.34 4.67 -4.04
C GLN A 43 -8.53 4.30 -2.81
N ALA A 44 -7.82 3.17 -2.83
CA ALA A 44 -6.95 2.77 -1.71
C ALA A 44 -5.85 1.81 -2.15
N ILE A 45 -4.76 1.83 -1.40
CA ILE A 45 -3.71 0.81 -1.42
C ILE A 45 -3.86 -0.01 -0.14
N ILE A 46 -3.81 -1.34 -0.24
CA ILE A 46 -3.95 -2.23 0.91
C ILE A 46 -2.82 -3.25 0.89
N GLU A 47 -2.15 -3.42 2.03
CA GLU A 47 -1.20 -4.51 2.27
C GLU A 47 -1.82 -5.47 3.28
N GLU A 48 -1.76 -6.77 3.00
CA GLU A 48 -2.26 -7.82 3.88
C GLU A 48 -1.14 -8.55 4.61
N LYS A 49 -1.39 -8.87 5.87
CA LYS A 49 -0.50 -9.64 6.72
C LYS A 49 -1.24 -10.81 7.35
N HIS A 50 -0.75 -12.02 7.04
CA HIS A 50 -1.15 -13.26 7.70
C HIS A 50 -0.32 -13.53 8.96
N SER A 51 -0.25 -12.56 9.88
CA SER A 51 0.56 -12.64 11.10
C SER A 51 -0.27 -12.28 12.33
N ASN A 52 0.04 -12.92 13.46
CA ASN A 52 -0.50 -12.54 14.77
C ASN A 52 0.18 -11.28 15.31
N GLN A 53 1.44 -11.09 14.93
CA GLN A 53 2.20 -9.89 15.26
C GLN A 53 1.81 -8.81 14.28
N LYS A 54 1.33 -7.68 14.81
CA LYS A 54 0.84 -6.54 14.01
C LYS A 54 2.02 -5.71 13.50
N ILE A 55 2.92 -6.34 12.75
CA ILE A 55 4.16 -5.75 12.25
C ILE A 55 4.23 -5.77 10.73
N ILE A 56 4.76 -4.68 10.17
CA ILE A 56 5.16 -4.59 8.76
C ILE A 56 6.64 -4.25 8.66
N ARG A 57 7.30 -4.77 7.62
CA ARG A 57 8.70 -4.43 7.35
C ARG A 57 8.79 -2.98 6.86
N GLY A 58 9.67 -2.19 7.48
CA GLY A 58 9.81 -0.76 7.19
C GLY A 58 10.06 -0.45 5.71
N TYR A 59 10.85 -1.27 5.00
CA TYR A 59 11.07 -1.08 3.57
C TYR A 59 9.80 -1.25 2.72
N GLN A 60 8.91 -2.19 3.06
CA GLN A 60 7.62 -2.37 2.37
C GLN A 60 6.75 -1.13 2.60
N LEU A 61 6.66 -0.72 3.87
CA LEU A 61 5.85 0.43 4.28
C LEU A 61 6.35 1.74 3.65
N VAL A 62 7.66 1.92 3.49
CA VAL A 62 8.24 3.07 2.77
C VAL A 62 7.79 3.13 1.32
N THR A 63 7.75 1.99 0.62
CA THR A 63 7.27 1.91 -0.77
C THR A 63 5.78 2.23 -0.84
N LEU A 64 4.96 1.50 -0.07
CA LEU A 64 3.51 1.60 -0.07
C LEU A 64 3.02 3.02 0.29
N LYS A 65 3.60 3.63 1.33
CA LYS A 65 3.18 4.98 1.75
C LYS A 65 3.47 6.02 0.69
N LYS A 66 4.59 5.88 -0.04
CA LYS A 66 4.96 6.81 -1.09
C LYS A 66 4.03 6.64 -2.31
N ILE A 67 3.67 5.40 -2.68
CA ILE A 67 2.64 5.14 -3.70
C ILE A 67 1.32 5.80 -3.29
N ALA A 68 0.83 5.53 -2.08
CA ALA A 68 -0.41 6.12 -1.57
C ALA A 68 -0.36 7.66 -1.53
N LYS A 69 0.78 8.25 -1.18
CA LYS A 69 1.00 9.70 -1.21
C LYS A 69 0.97 10.27 -2.64
N CYS A 70 1.64 9.63 -3.59
CA CYS A 70 1.63 10.05 -5.00
C CYS A 70 0.22 9.99 -5.59
N LEU A 71 -0.54 8.95 -5.25
CA LEU A 71 -1.91 8.75 -5.69
C LEU A 71 -2.95 9.59 -4.93
N LYS A 72 -2.56 10.20 -3.79
CA LYS A 72 -3.46 10.92 -2.86
C LYS A 72 -4.59 10.04 -2.32
N VAL A 73 -4.29 8.78 -2.02
CA VAL A 73 -5.24 7.79 -1.49
C VAL A 73 -4.83 7.34 -0.07
N PRO A 74 -5.74 6.76 0.72
CA PRO A 74 -5.38 6.06 1.95
C PRO A 74 -4.48 4.83 1.68
N LEU A 75 -3.66 4.51 2.69
CA LEU A 75 -2.94 3.24 2.78
C LEU A 75 -3.54 2.46 3.95
N TYR A 76 -4.02 1.26 3.68
CA TYR A 76 -4.53 0.36 4.70
C TYR A 76 -3.61 -0.84 4.91
N ILE A 77 -3.53 -1.30 6.15
CA ILE A 77 -2.91 -2.57 6.53
C ILE A 77 -4.01 -3.49 7.05
N LEU A 78 -4.16 -4.62 6.38
CA LEU A 78 -5.14 -5.65 6.67
C LEU A 78 -4.46 -6.81 7.41
N TYR A 79 -4.97 -7.19 8.58
CA TYR A 79 -4.58 -8.42 9.27
C TYR A 79 -5.74 -9.40 9.21
N SER A 80 -5.49 -10.61 8.71
CA SER A 80 -6.55 -11.60 8.43
C SER A 80 -6.41 -12.93 9.17
N LYS A 81 -5.37 -13.08 10.01
CA LYS A 81 -5.05 -14.39 10.63
C LYS A 81 -6.03 -14.83 11.72
N ASN A 82 -6.53 -13.91 12.55
CA ASN A 82 -7.46 -14.22 13.67
C ASN A 82 -8.74 -13.37 13.57
N GLY A 83 -9.30 -13.27 12.37
CA GLY A 83 -10.34 -12.29 12.03
C GLY A 83 -9.78 -11.15 11.19
N VAL A 84 -10.68 -10.29 10.71
CA VAL A 84 -10.37 -9.18 9.81
C VAL A 84 -10.20 -7.89 10.62
N GLU A 85 -8.99 -7.36 10.64
CA GLU A 85 -8.68 -6.06 11.25
C GLU A 85 -8.05 -5.13 10.20
N LEU A 86 -8.56 -3.90 10.10
CA LEU A 86 -8.09 -2.92 9.11
C LEU A 86 -7.57 -1.64 9.78
N TYR A 87 -6.35 -1.25 9.42
CA TYR A 87 -5.66 -0.08 9.96
C TYR A 87 -5.32 0.91 8.88
N GLU A 88 -5.68 2.17 9.08
CA GLU A 88 -5.19 3.25 8.24
C GLU A 88 -3.81 3.69 8.71
N PHE A 89 -2.86 3.66 7.79
CA PHE A 89 -1.52 4.16 8.05
C PHE A 89 -1.40 5.63 7.64
N ASP A 90 -0.89 6.48 8.56
CA ASP A 90 -0.54 7.86 8.22
C ASP A 90 0.66 7.90 7.25
N LYS A 91 0.35 8.06 5.97
CA LYS A 91 1.32 8.16 4.86
C LYS A 91 2.32 9.33 4.99
N PHE A 92 2.08 10.30 5.88
CA PHE A 92 3.01 11.41 6.14
C PHE A 92 3.99 11.11 7.29
N GLN A 93 3.71 10.09 8.11
CA GLN A 93 4.60 9.67 9.19
C GLN A 93 5.99 9.27 8.66
N ILE A 94 7.05 9.63 9.39
CA ILE A 94 8.42 9.20 9.09
C ILE A 94 8.55 7.70 9.37
N VAL A 95 9.04 6.95 8.38
CA VAL A 95 9.30 5.50 8.47
C VAL A 95 10.75 5.28 8.08
N ARG A 96 11.51 4.59 8.94
CA ARG A 96 12.86 4.15 8.61
C ARG A 96 12.75 2.82 7.85
N SER A 97 13.64 2.57 6.90
CA SER A 97 13.61 1.34 6.09
C SER A 97 14.06 0.08 6.84
N ASN A 98 14.77 0.23 7.97
CA ASN A 98 15.42 -0.86 8.71
C ASN A 98 14.84 -1.22 10.11
N PRO A 99 13.76 -0.59 10.63
CA PRO A 99 12.95 -1.19 11.69
C PRO A 99 11.63 -1.80 11.18
N TYR A 100 11.09 -2.73 11.97
CA TYR A 100 9.69 -3.14 11.88
C TYR A 100 8.80 -1.99 12.41
N TYR A 101 7.66 -1.77 11.76
CA TYR A 101 6.64 -0.85 12.26
C TYR A 101 5.53 -1.68 12.92
N SER A 102 5.27 -1.43 14.21
CA SER A 102 4.22 -2.09 14.98
C SER A 102 2.95 -1.24 14.98
N PHE A 103 1.81 -1.90 14.76
CA PHE A 103 0.48 -1.32 14.85
C PHE A 103 -0.19 -1.62 16.20
N GLU A 104 0.46 -2.32 17.14
CA GLU A 104 -0.13 -2.76 18.41
C GLU A 104 -0.74 -1.65 19.27
N ASN A 105 -0.28 -0.40 19.11
CA ASN A 105 -0.73 0.77 19.87
C ASN A 105 -1.66 1.72 19.08
N GLN A 106 -2.15 1.34 17.90
CA GLN A 106 -3.05 2.19 17.10
C GLN A 106 -4.53 1.83 17.31
N PHE A 107 -5.40 2.85 17.22
CA PHE A 107 -6.85 2.63 17.22
C PHE A 107 -7.28 2.07 15.85
N TRP A 108 -8.07 0.99 15.89
CA TRP A 108 -8.56 0.25 14.73
C TRP A 108 -9.83 0.88 14.14
N LEU A 109 -10.03 0.82 12.81
CA LEU A 109 -11.17 1.50 12.15
C LEU A 109 -12.50 0.71 12.17
N ALA A 110 -12.45 -0.62 12.27
CA ALA A 110 -13.66 -1.45 12.35
C ALA A 110 -13.35 -2.84 12.90
N GLN A 111 -14.34 -3.44 13.56
CA GLN A 111 -14.35 -4.85 13.98
C GLN A 111 -15.59 -5.50 13.38
N SER A 112 -15.41 -6.49 12.50
CA SER A 112 -16.50 -7.33 12.01
C SER A 112 -16.30 -8.72 12.58
N GLN A 113 -17.14 -9.10 13.55
CA GLN A 113 -17.30 -10.51 13.90
C GLN A 113 -18.08 -11.15 12.76
N ILE A 114 -17.44 -12.06 12.02
CA ILE A 114 -18.13 -13.04 11.18
C ILE A 114 -18.35 -14.27 12.04
#